data_AF-A0A524MRJ6-F1
#
_entry.id   AF-A0A524MRJ6-F1
#
_cell.length_a   1.000
_cell.length_b   1.000
_cell.length_c   1.000
_cell.angle_alpha   90.00
_cell.angle_beta   90.00
_cell.angle_gamma   90.00
#
_symmetry.space_group_name_H-M   'P 1'
#
loop_
_entity.id
_entity.type
_entity.pdbx_description
1 polymer ?
#
loop_
_entity_poly.entity_id
_entity_poly.type
_entity_poly.pdbx_seq_one_letter_code
_entity_poly.pdbx_strand_id
1 'polypeptide(L)'
;MCSTGLTRTTAIVIAPVLQTLVSCTGSLGDPIRNIQFSGLSFAHATWLWPSSTNGFPEVQANFFWNTANSGNTVFGAVEGWTPGNIEVKTGHNLLFERCVFKHLGAIGLVLDGGSQSNTIEGCVFTDISGTCIRIGNSSNPDRPDVRARDSGNSVLNCYVHDSPCEYHGGTGIFCGYTSGTLISHNEVANTPYSAISLGWGWGYVSSYMSSNRVKNNYITDFVQGACHCRRDNSQHELRQNDV
;
A
#
# COMPACT_ATOMS: atom_id res chain seq x y z
N MET A 1 -6.06 26.42 6.00
CA MET A 1 -4.90 26.82 6.82
C MET A 1 -3.94 27.59 5.93
N CYS A 2 -3.60 28.83 6.30
CA CYS A 2 -2.52 29.59 5.65
C CYS A 2 -1.21 29.11 6.28
N SER A 3 -0.22 28.70 5.49
CA SER A 3 1.09 28.28 6.01
C SER A 3 1.84 29.49 6.55
N THR A 4 1.66 29.81 7.84
CA THR A 4 2.40 30.85 8.51
C THR A 4 3.86 30.40 8.65
N GLY A 5 4.77 30.97 7.85
CA GLY A 5 6.21 30.75 7.96
C GLY A 5 6.95 30.51 6.64
N LEU A 6 6.25 30.27 5.53
CA LEU A 6 6.90 30.11 4.22
C LEU A 6 7.11 31.47 3.55
N THR A 7 8.34 31.98 3.53
CA THR A 7 8.74 33.07 2.63
C THR A 7 9.23 32.47 1.31
N ARG A 8 8.83 33.04 0.16
CA ARG A 8 9.16 32.53 -1.19
C ARG A 8 10.67 32.34 -1.43
N THR A 9 11.51 32.97 -0.65
CA THR A 9 12.98 32.95 -0.79
C THR A 9 13.67 31.86 0.05
N THR A 10 12.98 31.17 0.96
CA THR A 10 13.58 30.11 1.81
C THR A 10 12.85 28.76 1.75
N ALA A 11 11.70 28.70 1.08
CA ALA A 11 10.91 27.48 0.96
C ALA A 11 11.55 26.48 -0.01
N ILE A 12 11.73 25.23 0.43
CA ILE A 12 11.99 24.11 -0.46
C ILE A 12 10.64 23.62 -1.00
N VAL A 13 10.46 23.70 -2.32
CA VAL A 13 9.25 23.24 -3.00
C VAL A 13 9.64 22.08 -3.92
N ILE A 14 8.99 20.93 -3.73
CA ILE A 14 9.27 19.72 -4.49
C ILE A 14 8.01 19.30 -5.24
N ALA A 15 8.14 19.13 -6.56
CA ALA A 15 7.12 18.54 -7.41
C ALA A 15 7.66 17.21 -7.98
N PRO A 16 7.04 16.06 -7.67
CA PRO A 16 7.55 14.76 -8.11
C PRO A 16 7.32 14.53 -9.61
N VAL A 17 8.31 13.93 -10.27
CA VAL A 17 8.26 13.65 -11.72
C VAL A 17 8.27 12.15 -12.01
N LEU A 18 9.04 11.37 -11.26
CA LEU A 18 9.14 9.92 -11.45
C LEU A 18 7.95 9.22 -10.80
N GLN A 19 7.38 8.25 -11.52
CA GLN A 19 6.33 7.39 -10.97
C GLN A 19 6.91 6.28 -10.09
N THR A 20 7.96 5.60 -10.55
CA THR A 20 8.62 4.52 -9.80
C THR A 20 10.06 4.95 -9.51
N LEU A 21 10.43 4.98 -8.23
CA LEU A 21 11.79 5.28 -7.78
C LEU A 21 12.70 4.06 -7.86
N VAL A 22 12.17 2.88 -7.52
CA VAL A 22 12.90 1.61 -7.52
C VAL A 22 12.03 0.52 -8.13
N SER A 23 12.57 -0.16 -9.15
CA SER A 23 11.96 -1.34 -9.76
C SER A 23 12.92 -2.52 -9.70
N CYS A 24 12.56 -3.54 -8.93
CA CYS A 24 13.26 -4.82 -8.83
C CYS A 24 12.46 -5.88 -9.59
N THR A 25 12.80 -6.11 -10.86
CA THR A 25 12.03 -7.03 -11.72
C THR A 25 12.89 -8.21 -12.14
N GLY A 26 12.48 -9.42 -11.74
CA GLY A 26 13.01 -10.69 -12.23
C GLY A 26 12.03 -11.40 -13.18
N SER A 27 12.45 -12.54 -13.70
CA SER A 27 11.60 -13.46 -14.47
C SER A 27 11.34 -14.74 -13.68
N LEU A 28 10.30 -15.51 -14.04
CA LEU A 28 10.00 -16.78 -13.34
C LEU A 28 11.14 -17.82 -13.43
N GLY A 29 12.00 -17.72 -14.44
CA GLY A 29 13.19 -18.57 -14.59
C GLY A 29 14.45 -18.00 -13.94
N ASP A 30 14.48 -16.69 -13.71
CA ASP A 30 15.61 -15.97 -13.12
C ASP A 30 15.08 -14.83 -12.22
N PRO A 31 14.64 -15.15 -11.00
CA PRO A 31 14.12 -14.17 -10.06
C PRO A 31 15.25 -13.28 -9.54
N ILE A 32 14.94 -12.00 -9.31
CA ILE A 32 15.86 -11.12 -8.61
C ILE A 32 15.94 -11.55 -7.14
N ARG A 33 17.14 -11.64 -6.56
CA ARG A 33 17.32 -12.30 -5.26
C ARG A 33 18.38 -11.66 -4.37
N ASN A 34 18.20 -11.82 -3.05
CA ASN A 34 19.18 -11.47 -2.03
C ASN A 34 19.60 -9.99 -2.05
N ILE A 35 18.62 -9.09 -2.15
CA ILE A 35 18.85 -7.64 -2.12
C ILE A 35 18.31 -7.09 -0.81
N GLN A 36 19.11 -6.25 -0.15
CA GLN A 36 18.73 -5.54 1.06
C GLN A 36 18.74 -4.04 0.84
N PHE A 37 17.66 -3.38 1.25
CA PHE A 37 17.57 -1.94 1.43
C PHE A 37 17.53 -1.69 2.94
N SER A 38 18.51 -0.96 3.48
CA SER A 38 18.59 -0.70 4.93
C SER A 38 18.76 0.78 5.21
N GLY A 39 17.92 1.36 6.06
CA GLY A 39 18.05 2.75 6.51
C GLY A 39 17.77 3.83 5.45
N LEU A 40 17.11 3.49 4.34
CA LEU A 40 16.87 4.42 3.23
C LEU A 40 15.54 5.16 3.39
N SER A 41 15.49 6.39 2.90
CA SER A 41 14.24 7.15 2.73
C SER A 41 13.87 7.24 1.26
N PHE A 42 12.70 6.73 0.90
CA PHE A 42 12.11 6.87 -0.43
C PHE A 42 11.05 7.96 -0.40
N ALA A 43 11.21 8.99 -1.23
CA ALA A 43 10.28 10.11 -1.24
C ALA A 43 10.13 10.77 -2.60
N HIS A 44 9.02 11.48 -2.76
CA HIS A 44 8.74 12.36 -3.90
C HIS A 44 8.61 11.61 -5.23
N ALA A 45 7.66 10.67 -5.27
CA ALA A 45 7.21 10.02 -6.49
C ALA A 45 5.76 10.42 -6.82
N THR A 46 5.40 10.40 -8.10
CA THR A 46 4.08 10.83 -8.59
C THR A 46 3.26 9.67 -9.12
N TRP A 47 1.99 9.89 -9.43
CA TRP A 47 1.18 9.04 -10.29
C TRP A 47 0.11 9.86 -10.98
N LEU A 48 0.23 10.02 -12.29
CA LEU A 48 -0.58 10.98 -13.05
C LEU A 48 -1.81 10.35 -13.74
N TRP A 49 -2.04 9.05 -13.58
CA TRP A 49 -3.19 8.39 -14.19
C TRP A 49 -4.53 9.03 -13.79
N PRO A 50 -4.78 9.36 -12.50
CA PRO A 50 -6.06 9.94 -12.11
C PRO A 50 -6.34 11.32 -12.72
N SER A 51 -5.30 12.03 -13.16
CA SER A 51 -5.41 13.31 -13.88
C SER A 51 -5.72 13.15 -15.38
N SER A 52 -5.77 11.92 -15.90
CA SER A 52 -6.19 11.63 -17.28
C SER A 52 -7.71 11.73 -17.44
N THR A 53 -8.20 11.63 -18.67
CA THR A 53 -9.65 11.60 -18.96
C THR A 53 -10.37 10.37 -18.40
N ASN A 54 -9.63 9.35 -17.94
CA ASN A 54 -10.23 8.15 -17.32
C ASN A 54 -10.65 8.39 -15.86
N GLY A 55 -10.10 9.42 -15.20
CA GLY A 55 -10.26 9.62 -13.76
C GLY A 55 -9.74 8.42 -12.95
N PHE A 56 -10.32 8.23 -11.76
CA PHE A 56 -10.01 7.11 -10.87
C PHE A 56 -11.30 6.49 -10.31
N PRO A 57 -12.05 5.71 -11.14
CA PRO A 57 -13.23 4.98 -10.71
C PRO A 57 -12.81 3.76 -9.90
N GLU A 58 -12.49 4.01 -8.63
CA GLU A 58 -12.01 3.02 -7.68
C GLU A 58 -13.08 1.95 -7.38
N VAL A 59 -12.62 0.70 -7.26
CA VAL A 59 -13.42 -0.47 -6.92
C VAL A 59 -13.26 -0.79 -5.45
N GLN A 60 -12.02 -1.07 -5.05
CA GLN A 60 -11.63 -1.42 -3.69
C GLN A 60 -10.10 -1.41 -3.56
N ALA A 61 -9.57 -0.94 -2.43
CA ALA A 61 -8.14 -0.98 -2.09
C ALA A 61 -7.20 -0.33 -3.12
N ASN A 62 -7.69 0.68 -3.86
CA ASN A 62 -7.02 1.35 -4.98
C ASN A 62 -6.86 0.52 -6.27
N PHE A 63 -7.62 -0.56 -6.42
CA PHE A 63 -7.91 -1.11 -7.74
C PHE A 63 -9.03 -0.30 -8.39
N PHE A 64 -8.96 -0.09 -9.70
CA PHE A 64 -9.89 0.80 -10.41
C PHE A 64 -10.31 0.23 -11.76
N TRP A 65 -11.47 0.67 -12.25
CA TRP A 65 -11.91 0.36 -13.60
C TRP A 65 -11.03 1.05 -14.62
N ASN A 66 -10.34 0.27 -15.44
CA ASN A 66 -9.62 0.81 -16.59
C ASN A 66 -10.55 0.85 -17.81
N THR A 67 -11.16 2.02 -18.03
CA THR A 67 -12.11 2.28 -19.13
C THR A 67 -11.49 2.16 -20.52
N ALA A 68 -10.16 2.07 -20.65
CA ALA A 68 -9.48 1.89 -21.94
C ALA A 68 -9.49 0.43 -22.45
N ASN A 69 -9.82 -0.56 -21.60
CA ASN A 69 -9.73 -1.99 -21.92
C ASN A 69 -11.08 -2.74 -21.81
N SER A 70 -12.22 -2.05 -22.01
CA SER A 70 -13.56 -2.59 -21.73
C SER A 70 -14.00 -3.70 -22.70
N GLY A 71 -13.58 -4.93 -22.44
CA GLY A 71 -14.22 -6.16 -22.91
C GLY A 71 -15.25 -6.63 -21.88
N ASN A 72 -16.52 -6.71 -22.30
CA ASN A 72 -17.66 -7.14 -21.48
C ASN A 72 -17.50 -8.61 -21.06
N THR A 73 -17.16 -8.86 -19.80
CA THR A 73 -17.16 -10.20 -19.21
C THR A 73 -17.99 -10.20 -17.94
N VAL A 74 -18.63 -11.32 -17.65
CA VAL A 74 -19.47 -11.54 -16.47
C VAL A 74 -18.54 -11.46 -15.24
N PHE A 75 -18.78 -10.49 -14.34
CA PHE A 75 -17.90 -9.98 -13.26
C PHE A 75 -16.86 -8.90 -13.64
N GLY A 76 -16.71 -8.59 -14.94
CA GLY A 76 -16.50 -7.23 -15.44
C GLY A 76 -15.10 -6.63 -15.39
N ALA A 77 -14.03 -7.42 -15.58
CA ALA A 77 -12.66 -6.98 -15.89
C ALA A 77 -12.25 -5.61 -15.28
N VAL A 78 -12.15 -5.57 -13.95
CA VAL A 78 -11.19 -4.69 -13.27
C VAL A 78 -9.82 -5.10 -13.84
N GLU A 79 -8.88 -4.22 -14.16
CA GLU A 79 -7.86 -3.91 -13.17
C GLU A 79 -6.84 -2.96 -13.79
N GLY A 80 -7.15 -1.67 -13.74
CA GLY A 80 -6.06 -0.78 -13.40
C GLY A 80 -5.70 -1.07 -11.93
N TRP A 81 -4.43 -1.34 -11.66
CA TRP A 81 -3.90 -1.28 -10.30
C TRP A 81 -3.05 -0.02 -10.18
N THR A 82 -3.16 0.67 -9.05
CA THR A 82 -2.24 1.76 -8.74
C THR A 82 -0.80 1.21 -8.70
N PRO A 83 0.15 1.84 -9.39
CA PRO A 83 1.55 1.40 -9.39
C PRO A 83 2.18 1.60 -8.01
N GLY A 84 3.19 0.79 -7.70
CA GLY A 84 4.07 1.05 -6.57
C GLY A 84 5.10 2.11 -6.94
N ASN A 85 5.31 3.09 -6.07
CA ASN A 85 6.46 3.98 -6.19
C ASN A 85 7.77 3.22 -5.91
N ILE A 86 7.71 2.14 -5.13
CA ILE A 86 8.72 1.08 -5.06
C ILE A 86 8.02 -0.24 -5.43
N GLU A 87 8.61 -1.00 -6.33
CA GLU A 87 8.02 -2.25 -6.81
C GLU A 87 9.03 -3.39 -6.95
N VAL A 88 8.62 -4.56 -6.44
CA VAL A 88 9.32 -5.84 -6.60
C VAL A 88 8.40 -6.77 -7.38
N LYS A 89 8.88 -7.24 -8.53
CA LYS A 89 8.19 -8.23 -9.37
C LYS A 89 9.08 -9.44 -9.52
N THR A 90 8.59 -10.60 -9.10
CA THR A 90 9.37 -11.86 -9.12
C THR A 90 10.69 -11.74 -8.31
N GLY A 91 10.60 -11.17 -7.12
CA GLY A 91 11.75 -11.00 -6.21
C GLY A 91 11.74 -12.02 -5.07
N HIS A 92 12.88 -12.64 -4.80
CA HIS A 92 13.04 -13.71 -3.82
C HIS A 92 14.05 -13.32 -2.74
N ASN A 93 13.65 -13.42 -1.46
CA ASN A 93 14.54 -13.11 -0.33
C ASN A 93 15.09 -11.67 -0.37
N LEU A 94 14.22 -10.69 -0.67
CA LEU A 94 14.53 -9.28 -0.49
C LEU A 94 14.18 -8.82 0.93
N LEU A 95 14.97 -7.88 1.44
CA LEU A 95 14.77 -7.28 2.75
C LEU A 95 14.71 -5.76 2.65
N PHE A 96 13.61 -5.18 3.10
CA PHE A 96 13.51 -3.74 3.39
C PHE A 96 13.53 -3.58 4.90
N GLU A 97 14.60 -2.99 5.44
CA GLU A 97 14.86 -2.93 6.87
C GLU A 97 15.06 -1.49 7.31
N ARG A 98 14.28 -1.02 8.30
CA ARG A 98 14.43 0.35 8.84
C ARG A 98 14.38 1.44 7.76
N CYS A 99 13.60 1.22 6.71
CA CYS A 99 13.39 2.19 5.64
C CYS A 99 12.19 3.10 5.94
N VAL A 100 12.16 4.27 5.31
CA VAL A 100 11.06 5.24 5.42
C VAL A 100 10.48 5.48 4.03
N PHE A 101 9.17 5.34 3.89
CA PHE A 101 8.40 5.60 2.68
C PHE A 101 7.49 6.79 2.94
N LYS A 102 7.73 7.92 2.27
CA LYS A 102 6.99 9.16 2.53
C LYS A 102 6.87 10.10 1.35
N HIS A 103 5.84 10.94 1.32
CA HIS A 103 5.60 11.90 0.23
C HIS A 103 5.48 11.18 -1.12
N LEU A 104 4.65 10.15 -1.17
CA LEU A 104 4.54 9.22 -2.31
C LEU A 104 3.14 9.29 -2.93
N GLY A 105 3.07 9.59 -4.22
CA GLY A 105 1.82 9.84 -4.95
C GLY A 105 1.03 8.59 -5.38
N ALA A 106 1.49 7.38 -5.07
CA ALA A 106 0.86 6.13 -5.48
C ALA A 106 0.82 5.11 -4.32
N ILE A 107 0.97 3.81 -4.61
CA ILE A 107 1.23 2.81 -3.57
C ILE A 107 2.68 2.95 -3.09
N GLY A 108 2.93 2.81 -1.79
CA GLY A 108 4.28 2.89 -1.22
C GLY A 108 5.20 1.78 -1.74
N LEU A 109 4.93 0.54 -1.33
CA LEU A 109 5.70 -0.64 -1.72
C LEU A 109 4.79 -1.75 -2.24
N VAL A 110 5.13 -2.31 -3.41
CA VAL A 110 4.44 -3.43 -4.04
C VAL A 110 5.35 -4.65 -4.11
N LEU A 111 4.87 -5.81 -3.65
CA LEU A 111 5.42 -7.13 -3.92
C LEU A 111 4.41 -7.91 -4.77
N ASP A 112 4.78 -8.29 -5.99
CA ASP A 112 3.87 -8.96 -6.94
C ASP A 112 4.63 -9.92 -7.88
N GLY A 113 3.92 -10.62 -8.75
CA GLY A 113 4.49 -11.34 -9.89
C GLY A 113 5.19 -12.65 -9.53
N GLY A 114 4.92 -13.24 -8.37
CA GLY A 114 5.68 -14.40 -7.88
C GLY A 114 6.82 -13.99 -6.96
N SER A 115 6.64 -12.92 -6.20
CA SER A 115 7.56 -12.47 -5.18
C SER A 115 7.45 -13.37 -3.94
N GLN A 116 8.58 -13.92 -3.49
CA GLN A 116 8.61 -14.98 -2.49
C GLN A 116 9.60 -14.70 -1.35
N SER A 117 9.19 -15.02 -0.13
CA SER A 117 10.05 -14.93 1.07
C SER A 117 10.70 -13.56 1.28
N ASN A 118 10.01 -12.48 0.88
CA ASN A 118 10.51 -11.12 1.10
C ASN A 118 10.05 -10.59 2.46
N THR A 119 10.87 -9.75 3.08
CA THR A 119 10.60 -9.19 4.40
C THR A 119 10.63 -7.66 4.36
N ILE A 120 9.61 -7.06 4.92
CA ILE A 120 9.51 -5.62 5.19
C ILE A 120 9.52 -5.49 6.71
N GLU A 121 10.61 -5.00 7.28
CA GLU A 121 10.83 -5.00 8.72
C GLU A 121 11.28 -3.66 9.28
N GLY A 122 10.61 -3.20 10.35
CA GLY A 122 11.02 -1.97 11.04
C GLY A 122 10.85 -0.71 10.20
N CYS A 123 10.05 -0.76 9.14
CA CYS A 123 9.88 0.35 8.21
C CYS A 123 8.76 1.31 8.65
N VAL A 124 8.85 2.57 8.20
CA VAL A 124 7.82 3.59 8.42
C VAL A 124 7.16 3.96 7.09
N PHE A 125 5.83 4.02 7.07
CA PHE A 125 5.02 4.44 5.93
C PHE A 125 4.10 5.59 6.36
N THR A 126 4.27 6.77 5.77
CA THR A 126 3.49 7.96 6.13
C THR A 126 3.39 8.94 4.98
N ASP A 127 2.31 9.72 4.90
CA ASP A 127 2.08 10.67 3.80
C ASP A 127 2.22 10.01 2.41
N ILE A 128 1.47 8.94 2.23
CA ILE A 128 1.36 8.18 0.98
C ILE A 128 -0.06 8.37 0.44
N SER A 129 -0.21 8.77 -0.82
CA SER A 129 -1.51 9.05 -1.45
C SER A 129 -2.40 7.82 -1.51
N GLY A 130 -1.85 6.63 -1.78
CA GLY A 130 -2.57 5.36 -1.87
C GLY A 130 -2.18 4.36 -0.79
N THR A 131 -2.52 3.08 -1.01
CA THR A 131 -2.20 1.96 -0.12
C THR A 131 -0.70 1.96 0.21
N CYS A 132 -0.32 1.75 1.49
CA CYS A 132 1.09 1.85 1.86
C CYS A 132 1.90 0.62 1.42
N ILE A 133 1.37 -0.57 1.69
CA ILE A 133 2.00 -1.84 1.35
C ILE A 133 0.99 -2.70 0.60
N ARG A 134 1.37 -3.20 -0.58
CA ARG A 134 0.61 -4.19 -1.34
C ARG A 134 1.42 -5.46 -1.54
N ILE A 135 0.84 -6.59 -1.18
CA ILE A 135 1.38 -7.93 -1.46
C ILE A 135 0.38 -8.70 -2.33
N GLY A 136 0.87 -9.24 -3.44
CA GLY A 136 0.05 -9.93 -4.44
C GLY A 136 -0.86 -9.00 -5.24
N ASN A 137 -1.78 -9.61 -5.98
CA ASN A 137 -2.68 -8.93 -6.91
C ASN A 137 -4.10 -9.54 -6.83
N SER A 138 -5.05 -8.95 -7.54
CA SER A 138 -6.45 -9.38 -7.63
C SER A 138 -6.77 -10.23 -8.86
N SER A 139 -5.80 -10.40 -9.78
CA SER A 139 -5.93 -11.24 -10.98
C SER A 139 -5.43 -12.67 -10.78
N ASN A 140 -5.94 -13.58 -11.62
CA ASN A 140 -5.48 -14.97 -11.77
C ASN A 140 -5.45 -15.76 -10.44
N PRO A 141 -6.61 -16.00 -9.80
CA PRO A 141 -6.70 -16.74 -8.54
C PRO A 141 -6.17 -18.18 -8.62
N ASP A 142 -6.25 -18.81 -9.79
CA ASP A 142 -5.84 -20.20 -10.05
C ASP A 142 -4.48 -20.24 -10.79
N ARG A 143 -3.39 -19.82 -10.14
CA ARG A 143 -2.05 -19.91 -10.73
C ARG A 143 -1.47 -21.32 -10.51
N PRO A 144 -1.41 -22.23 -11.50
CA PRO A 144 -0.85 -23.57 -11.29
C PRO A 144 0.66 -23.55 -11.09
N ASP A 145 1.39 -22.67 -11.78
CA ASP A 145 2.83 -22.50 -11.59
C ASP A 145 3.11 -21.83 -10.25
N VAL A 146 3.66 -22.59 -9.30
CA VAL A 146 3.99 -22.11 -7.95
C VAL A 146 5.01 -20.96 -7.96
N ARG A 147 5.85 -20.85 -9.00
CA ARG A 147 6.82 -19.75 -9.14
C ARG A 147 6.13 -18.41 -9.36
N ALA A 148 4.94 -18.44 -9.96
CA ALA A 148 4.15 -17.24 -10.24
C ALA A 148 3.25 -16.83 -9.05
N ARG A 149 3.28 -17.56 -7.93
CA ARG A 149 2.48 -17.28 -6.73
C ARG A 149 3.28 -16.42 -5.75
N ASP A 150 2.70 -15.31 -5.31
CA ASP A 150 3.27 -14.51 -4.24
C ASP A 150 3.13 -15.24 -2.91
N SER A 151 4.24 -15.55 -2.25
CA SER A 151 4.19 -16.44 -1.08
C SER A 151 5.28 -16.22 -0.04
N GLY A 152 4.96 -16.51 1.23
CA GLY A 152 5.92 -16.43 2.34
C GLY A 152 6.44 -15.01 2.63
N ASN A 153 5.78 -13.98 2.13
CA ASN A 153 6.19 -12.59 2.37
C ASN A 153 5.80 -12.16 3.79
N SER A 154 6.58 -11.26 4.40
CA SER A 154 6.39 -10.83 5.78
C SER A 154 6.42 -9.31 5.92
N VAL A 155 5.50 -8.76 6.71
CA VAL A 155 5.49 -7.37 7.17
C VAL A 155 5.55 -7.37 8.69
N LEU A 156 6.68 -6.92 9.24
CA LEU A 156 7.06 -7.10 10.63
C LEU A 156 7.48 -5.78 11.27
N ASN A 157 7.00 -5.49 12.47
CA ASN A 157 7.51 -4.35 13.26
C ASN A 157 7.45 -2.99 12.52
N CYS A 158 6.55 -2.84 11.55
CA CYS A 158 6.42 -1.60 10.77
C CYS A 158 5.42 -0.65 11.42
N TYR A 159 5.60 0.64 11.16
CA TYR A 159 4.66 1.69 11.55
C TYR A 159 4.04 2.33 10.31
N VAL A 160 2.73 2.20 10.16
CA VAL A 160 1.94 2.78 9.07
C VAL A 160 1.00 3.81 9.68
N HIS A 161 1.12 5.07 9.27
CA HIS A 161 0.27 6.13 9.80
C HIS A 161 -0.01 7.25 8.81
N ASP A 162 -1.07 8.02 9.08
CA ASP A 162 -1.48 9.21 8.33
C ASP A 162 -1.53 8.96 6.81
N SER A 163 -2.01 7.77 6.43
CA SER A 163 -2.04 7.25 5.06
C SER A 163 -3.15 6.20 4.92
N PRO A 164 -3.74 6.01 3.74
CA PRO A 164 -3.60 6.84 2.55
C PRO A 164 -4.10 8.29 2.73
N CYS A 165 -3.46 9.28 2.12
CA CYS A 165 -3.82 10.69 2.29
C CYS A 165 -4.75 11.25 1.19
N GLU A 166 -4.78 10.65 0.00
CA GLU A 166 -5.58 11.14 -1.14
C GLU A 166 -6.60 10.11 -1.65
N TYR A 167 -6.14 8.89 -1.98
CA TYR A 167 -6.99 7.81 -2.47
C TYR A 167 -7.55 7.00 -1.30
N HIS A 168 -8.54 7.58 -0.62
CA HIS A 168 -9.07 7.13 0.67
C HIS A 168 -9.69 5.72 0.70
N GLY A 169 -10.00 5.11 -0.45
CA GLY A 169 -10.38 3.69 -0.55
C GLY A 169 -9.22 2.71 -0.36
N GLY A 170 -7.98 3.22 -0.28
CA GLY A 170 -6.78 2.42 -0.02
C GLY A 170 -6.68 1.96 1.44
N THR A 171 -5.68 1.14 1.73
CA THR A 171 -5.47 0.56 3.07
C THR A 171 -4.06 0.79 3.58
N GLY A 172 -3.82 0.58 4.88
CA GLY A 172 -2.45 0.53 5.38
C GLY A 172 -1.67 -0.63 4.74
N ILE A 173 -2.18 -1.86 4.91
CA ILE A 173 -1.58 -3.07 4.35
C ILE A 173 -2.64 -3.85 3.58
N PHE A 174 -2.47 -3.98 2.27
CA PHE A 174 -3.31 -4.82 1.42
C PHE A 174 -2.57 -6.09 1.00
N CYS A 175 -3.22 -7.24 1.16
CA CYS A 175 -2.80 -8.52 0.63
C CYS A 175 -3.89 -9.07 -0.30
N GLY A 176 -3.61 -9.13 -1.60
CA GLY A 176 -4.48 -9.77 -2.58
C GLY A 176 -4.38 -11.29 -2.51
N TYR A 177 -4.32 -11.94 -3.67
CA TYR A 177 -3.97 -13.36 -3.73
C TYR A 177 -2.51 -13.55 -3.31
N THR A 178 -2.30 -14.24 -2.20
CA THR A 178 -0.99 -14.63 -1.66
C THR A 178 -1.14 -15.84 -0.74
N SER A 179 -0.06 -16.60 -0.51
CA SER A 179 -0.05 -17.71 0.46
C SER A 179 1.11 -17.62 1.46
N GLY A 180 0.87 -18.06 2.70
CA GLY A 180 1.89 -18.04 3.75
C GLY A 180 2.37 -16.65 4.16
N THR A 181 1.65 -15.58 3.79
CA THR A 181 2.04 -14.21 4.15
C THR A 181 1.80 -13.96 5.63
N LEU A 182 2.76 -13.30 6.29
CA LEU A 182 2.73 -12.97 7.70
C LEU A 182 2.71 -11.45 7.91
N ILE A 183 1.67 -10.96 8.59
CA ILE A 183 1.56 -9.56 9.02
C ILE A 183 1.55 -9.54 10.54
N SER A 184 2.64 -9.09 11.17
CA SER A 184 2.77 -9.19 12.63
C SER A 184 3.56 -8.08 13.30
N HIS A 185 3.15 -7.71 14.52
CA HIS A 185 3.80 -6.69 15.34
C HIS A 185 3.89 -5.32 14.66
N ASN A 186 2.98 -5.03 13.73
CA ASN A 186 2.90 -3.71 13.11
C ASN A 186 1.96 -2.81 13.92
N GLU A 187 2.26 -1.52 13.90
CA GLU A 187 1.32 -0.48 14.31
C GLU A 187 0.73 0.16 13.05
N VAL A 188 -0.60 0.19 12.95
CA VAL A 188 -1.33 0.82 11.84
C VAL A 188 -2.35 1.79 12.42
N ALA A 189 -2.10 3.09 12.24
CA ALA A 189 -2.87 4.16 12.84
C ALA A 189 -3.35 5.19 11.79
N ASN A 190 -4.37 5.98 12.12
CA ASN A 190 -4.82 7.13 11.33
C ASN A 190 -5.07 6.81 9.84
N THR A 191 -5.72 5.68 9.55
CA THR A 191 -6.06 5.29 8.17
C THR A 191 -7.47 5.78 7.81
N PRO A 192 -7.69 6.29 6.57
CA PRO A 192 -9.01 6.75 6.14
C PRO A 192 -10.03 5.60 6.02
N TYR A 193 -9.55 4.38 5.77
CA TYR A 193 -10.36 3.17 5.62
C TYR A 193 -9.74 2.02 6.45
N SER A 194 -9.78 0.78 5.95
CA SER A 194 -9.27 -0.41 6.62
C SER A 194 -7.75 -0.34 6.83
N ALA A 195 -7.30 -0.69 8.04
CA ALA A 195 -5.89 -0.77 8.38
C ALA A 195 -5.19 -1.93 7.64
N ILE A 196 -5.75 -3.13 7.73
CA ILE A 196 -5.25 -4.34 7.06
C ILE A 196 -6.40 -4.99 6.30
N SER A 197 -6.19 -5.31 5.03
CA SER A 197 -7.13 -6.05 4.19
C SER A 197 -6.43 -7.24 3.56
N LEU A 198 -7.03 -8.43 3.66
CA LEU A 198 -6.44 -9.68 3.20
C LEU A 198 -7.48 -10.52 2.45
N GLY A 199 -7.14 -10.87 1.21
CA GLY A 199 -8.00 -11.64 0.32
C GLY A 199 -8.60 -10.81 -0.80
N TRP A 200 -9.05 -11.53 -1.82
CA TRP A 200 -9.79 -10.97 -2.95
C TRP A 200 -10.77 -12.01 -3.51
N GLY A 201 -11.64 -11.59 -4.44
CA GLY A 201 -12.53 -12.47 -5.20
C GLY A 201 -13.92 -12.68 -4.61
N TRP A 202 -14.22 -12.05 -3.47
CA TRP A 202 -15.55 -12.05 -2.82
C TRP A 202 -16.19 -13.44 -2.62
N GLY A 203 -15.37 -14.49 -2.55
CA GLY A 203 -15.82 -15.88 -2.38
C GLY A 203 -16.38 -16.56 -3.63
N TYR A 204 -16.37 -15.90 -4.79
CA TYR A 204 -16.90 -16.47 -6.04
C TYR A 204 -15.95 -17.44 -6.75
N VAL A 205 -14.67 -17.40 -6.40
CA VAL A 205 -13.61 -18.18 -7.05
C VAL A 205 -12.73 -18.87 -6.01
N SER A 206 -12.34 -20.11 -6.30
CA SER A 206 -11.24 -20.76 -5.57
C SER A 206 -9.93 -20.09 -5.92
N SER A 207 -8.98 -20.05 -4.98
CA SER A 207 -7.65 -19.47 -5.21
C SER A 207 -6.54 -20.26 -4.53
N TYR A 208 -5.29 -19.97 -4.89
CA TYR A 208 -4.12 -20.55 -4.21
C TYR A 208 -3.87 -20.02 -2.79
N MET A 209 -4.67 -19.05 -2.33
CA MET A 209 -4.53 -18.46 -1.01
C MET A 209 -4.63 -19.52 0.08
N SER A 210 -3.65 -19.52 0.98
CA SER A 210 -3.58 -20.48 2.06
C SER A 210 -2.61 -19.99 3.12
N SER A 211 -2.81 -20.40 4.39
CA SER A 211 -1.84 -20.22 5.47
C SER A 211 -1.39 -18.77 5.76
N ASN A 212 -2.17 -17.77 5.35
CA ASN A 212 -1.89 -16.37 5.67
C ASN A 212 -2.24 -16.06 7.13
N ARG A 213 -1.44 -15.21 7.78
CA ARG A 213 -1.53 -14.96 9.23
C ARG A 213 -1.43 -13.47 9.51
N VAL A 214 -2.46 -12.92 10.16
CA VAL A 214 -2.48 -11.57 10.70
C VAL A 214 -2.53 -11.69 12.22
N LYS A 215 -1.46 -11.33 12.93
CA LYS A 215 -1.38 -11.55 14.39
C LYS A 215 -0.58 -10.45 15.09
N ASN A 216 -0.97 -10.11 16.31
CA ASN A 216 -0.24 -9.19 17.18
C ASN A 216 0.01 -7.80 16.55
N ASN A 217 -0.92 -7.28 15.75
CA ASN A 217 -0.82 -5.91 15.23
C ASN A 217 -1.61 -4.97 16.15
N TYR A 218 -1.12 -3.76 16.34
CA TYR A 218 -1.81 -2.69 17.05
C TYR A 218 -2.48 -1.78 16.02
N ILE A 219 -3.82 -1.72 16.05
CA ILE A 219 -4.61 -0.97 15.07
C ILE A 219 -5.47 0.05 15.82
N THR A 220 -5.28 1.32 15.51
CA THR A 220 -6.01 2.44 16.13
C THR A 220 -6.46 3.45 15.08
N ASP A 221 -7.46 4.26 15.41
CA ASP A 221 -7.88 5.40 14.59
C ASP A 221 -8.01 5.08 13.08
N PHE A 222 -8.61 3.94 12.74
CA PHE A 222 -8.94 3.57 11.36
C PHE A 222 -10.33 4.12 10.98
N VAL A 223 -10.68 4.11 9.68
CA VAL A 223 -11.97 4.63 9.16
C VAL A 223 -12.16 6.14 9.39
N GLN A 224 -11.06 6.90 9.45
CA GLN A 224 -11.12 8.36 9.64
C GLN A 224 -11.72 9.11 8.44
N GLY A 225 -11.74 8.50 7.25
CA GLY A 225 -12.32 9.08 6.04
C GLY A 225 -13.85 9.01 5.99
N ALA A 226 -14.45 8.05 6.71
CA ALA A 226 -15.91 7.93 6.80
C ALA A 226 -16.51 8.87 7.87
N CYS A 227 -15.72 9.27 8.86
CA CYS A 227 -16.11 10.24 9.87
C CYS A 227 -15.49 11.60 9.55
N HIS A 228 -16.11 12.36 8.64
CA HIS A 228 -15.67 13.72 8.28
C HIS A 228 -16.01 14.76 9.39
N CYS A 229 -15.59 14.49 10.62
CA CYS A 229 -15.35 15.52 11.62
C CYS A 229 -13.83 15.58 11.79
N ARG A 230 -13.19 16.54 11.10
CA ARG A 230 -11.79 16.90 11.34
C ARG A 230 -11.60 17.05 12.85
N ARG A 231 -10.70 16.25 13.44
CA ARG A 231 -10.12 16.58 14.74
C ARG A 231 -9.34 17.88 14.55
N ASP A 232 -9.99 19.01 14.81
CA ASP A 232 -9.28 20.23 15.17
C ASP A 232 -8.57 19.92 16.48
N ASN A 233 -7.23 19.82 16.42
CA ASN A 233 -6.36 19.66 17.59
C ASN A 233 -6.28 20.97 18.39
N SER A 234 -7.42 21.56 18.75
CA SER A 234 -7.50 22.52 19.84
C SER A 234 -7.77 21.75 21.14
N GLN A 235 -6.69 21.58 21.91
CA GLN A 235 -6.74 21.14 23.29
C GLN A 235 -7.77 21.97 24.08
N HIS A 236 -8.87 21.35 24.48
CA HIS A 236 -9.66 21.83 25.61
C HIS A 236 -9.79 20.69 26.63
N GLU A 237 -8.94 20.75 27.66
CA GLU A 237 -9.18 20.07 28.93
C GLU A 237 -10.57 20.46 29.44
N LEU A 238 -11.53 19.53 29.43
CA LEU A 238 -12.69 19.64 30.29
C LEU A 238 -12.37 18.91 31.59
N ARG A 239 -11.89 19.68 32.57
CA ARG A 239 -11.92 19.30 33.99
C ARG A 239 -13.39 19.24 34.41
N GLN A 240 -13.89 18.06 34.74
CA GLN A 240 -15.07 17.95 35.58
C GLN A 240 -14.62 18.09 37.03
N ASN A 241 -14.96 19.25 37.61
CA ASN A 241 -14.94 19.48 39.05
C ASN A 241 -16.14 18.78 39.70
N ASP A 242 -15.93 18.35 40.94
CA ASP A 242 -16.91 17.79 41.87
C ASP A 242 -18.21 18.59 41.96
N VAL A 243 -19.35 17.88 41.96
CA VAL A 243 -20.45 17.94 42.95
C VAL A 243 -21.12 16.57 43.04
#